data_AF-A0A975T9S5-F1
#
_entry.id   AF-A0A975T9S5-F1
#
_cell.length_a   1.000
_cell.length_b   1.000
_cell.length_c   1.000
_cell.angle_alpha   90.00
_cell.angle_beta   90.00
_cell.angle_gamma   90.00
#
_symmetry.space_group_name_H-M   'P 1'
#
loop_
_entity.id
_entity.type
_entity.pdbx_description
1 polymer ?
#
loop_
_entity_poly.entity_id
_entity_poly.type
_entity_poly.pdbx_seq_one_letter_code
_entity_poly.pdbx_strand_id
1 'polypeptide(L)'
;MNKNEYIAQLSYVSIKSRKMLPEQSGIYYVVDEEFIIWYVGKAKNLRNRWRGNSHHRIFQLQRQRKKQFLIYYELVDESLLDLIEKQRIGEYSPQLNGTIVKNKIFRPTETLLRETLTVIAPYSFLIGIEDPRQEDQKFVEACLSTGEEWRVKKSVISLQVIHIGINFKWFPSSDIKIIIRFLKSIFKHRHNFSNNWINQGNKKIENDGGLFFNRRLLVNGVAIEIHRIDSEVVEQIKEYKLVKLAGVDIRCLDEISIDLLKSYCSMSRASIFISSSENQYNYQLVFKQAIKRLNAYSKDIVQIQKC
;
A
#
# COMPACT_ATOMS: atom_id res chain seq x y z
N MET A 1 -50.30 -16.90 2.92
CA MET A 1 -49.41 -15.96 3.61
C MET A 1 -48.68 -15.15 2.55
N ASN A 2 -48.68 -13.83 2.68
CA ASN A 2 -47.80 -12.97 1.90
C ASN A 2 -46.35 -13.41 2.19
N LYS A 3 -45.48 -13.49 1.17
CA LYS A 3 -44.11 -14.03 1.31
C LYS A 3 -43.32 -13.34 2.44
N ASN A 4 -43.62 -12.08 2.71
CA ASN A 4 -43.01 -11.28 3.77
C ASN A 4 -43.49 -11.66 5.19
N GLU A 5 -44.67 -12.28 5.33
CA GLU A 5 -45.23 -12.66 6.64
C GLU A 5 -44.42 -13.76 7.33
N TYR A 6 -43.81 -14.68 6.55
CA TYR A 6 -42.98 -15.73 7.13
C TYR A 6 -41.73 -15.16 7.81
N ILE A 7 -40.97 -14.31 7.10
CA ILE A 7 -39.74 -13.71 7.64
C ILE A 7 -40.06 -12.81 8.84
N ALA A 8 -41.19 -12.10 8.82
CA ALA A 8 -41.59 -11.22 9.91
C ALA A 8 -41.79 -11.95 11.25
N GLN A 9 -42.00 -13.27 11.23
CA GLN A 9 -42.16 -14.10 12.43
C GLN A 9 -40.84 -14.67 12.95
N LEU A 10 -39.73 -14.55 12.20
CA LEU A 10 -38.43 -15.10 12.58
C LEU A 10 -37.74 -14.24 13.65
N SER A 11 -36.85 -14.88 14.41
CA SER A 11 -35.92 -14.15 15.28
C SER A 11 -34.98 -13.28 14.45
N TYR A 12 -34.64 -12.10 14.96
CA TYR A 12 -33.75 -11.18 14.26
C TYR A 12 -32.82 -10.42 15.20
N VAL A 13 -31.74 -9.90 14.63
CA VAL A 13 -30.84 -8.96 15.29
C VAL A 13 -30.51 -7.80 14.36
N SER A 14 -30.19 -6.63 14.90
CA SER A 14 -29.58 -5.56 14.10
C SER A 14 -28.21 -6.01 13.58
N ILE A 15 -27.86 -5.61 12.34
CA ILE A 15 -26.53 -5.84 11.77
C ILE A 15 -25.39 -5.26 12.63
N LYS A 16 -25.67 -4.19 13.40
CA LYS A 16 -24.73 -3.59 14.36
C LYS A 16 -24.48 -4.51 15.56
N SER A 17 -25.50 -5.28 15.95
CA SER A 17 -25.50 -6.22 17.07
C SER A 17 -25.33 -7.68 16.63
N ARG A 18 -24.84 -7.93 15.41
CA ARG A 18 -24.67 -9.27 14.82
C ARG A 18 -23.85 -10.28 15.63
N LYS A 19 -23.10 -9.83 16.64
CA LYS A 19 -22.43 -10.71 17.62
C LYS A 19 -23.43 -11.51 18.48
N MET A 20 -24.68 -11.05 18.57
CA MET A 20 -25.76 -11.68 19.31
C MET A 20 -26.42 -12.84 18.57
N LEU A 21 -26.04 -13.11 17.31
CA LEU A 21 -26.53 -14.28 16.57
C LEU A 21 -26.20 -15.58 17.33
N PRO A 22 -27.01 -16.64 17.17
CA PRO A 22 -26.75 -17.93 17.78
C PRO A 22 -25.52 -18.61 17.18
N GLU A 23 -24.89 -19.49 17.95
CA GLU A 23 -23.77 -20.34 17.50
C GLU A 23 -24.26 -21.65 16.87
N GLN A 24 -25.37 -21.57 16.14
CA GLN A 24 -26.03 -22.71 15.51
C GLN A 24 -26.07 -22.54 13.98
N SER A 25 -26.34 -23.64 13.29
CA SER A 25 -26.55 -23.65 11.85
C SER A 25 -27.91 -23.06 11.49
N GLY A 26 -27.97 -22.40 10.33
CA GLY A 26 -29.21 -21.79 9.87
C GLY A 26 -29.09 -21.00 8.58
N ILE A 27 -30.25 -20.49 8.16
CA ILE A 27 -30.40 -19.55 7.05
C ILE A 27 -30.65 -18.16 7.63
N TYR A 28 -30.00 -17.16 7.06
CA TYR A 28 -30.20 -15.76 7.44
C TYR A 28 -30.67 -14.91 6.26
N TYR A 29 -31.46 -13.90 6.60
CA TYR A 29 -32.06 -12.93 5.69
C TYR A 29 -31.63 -11.55 6.13
N VAL A 30 -30.99 -10.80 5.23
CA VAL A 30 -30.66 -9.39 5.44
C VAL A 30 -31.78 -8.57 4.83
N VAL A 31 -32.50 -7.85 5.69
CA VAL A 31 -33.71 -7.10 5.36
C VAL A 31 -33.51 -5.64 5.77
N ASP A 32 -34.01 -4.70 4.96
CA ASP A 32 -33.96 -3.28 5.30
C ASP A 32 -35.24 -2.77 5.99
N GLU A 33 -35.29 -1.47 6.30
CA GLU A 33 -36.43 -0.82 6.93
C GLU A 33 -37.73 -0.84 6.09
N GLU A 34 -37.65 -1.06 4.77
CA GLU A 34 -38.77 -1.17 3.85
C GLU A 34 -39.20 -2.63 3.65
N PHE A 35 -38.65 -3.54 4.45
CA PHE A 35 -38.86 -4.98 4.37
C PHE A 35 -38.39 -5.60 3.03
N ILE A 36 -37.44 -4.95 2.35
CA ILE A 36 -36.82 -5.50 1.14
C ILE A 36 -35.75 -6.51 1.55
N ILE A 37 -35.77 -7.69 0.94
CA ILE A 37 -34.77 -8.74 1.19
C ILE A 37 -33.57 -8.50 0.29
N TRP A 38 -32.46 -8.08 0.90
CA TRP A 38 -31.23 -7.78 0.19
C TRP A 38 -30.38 -9.01 -0.04
N TYR A 39 -30.31 -9.91 0.95
CA TYR A 39 -29.40 -11.04 0.88
C TYR A 39 -29.92 -12.20 1.70
N VAL A 40 -29.86 -13.40 1.14
CA VAL A 40 -30.10 -14.67 1.82
C VAL A 40 -28.82 -15.49 1.77
N GLY A 41 -28.45 -16.09 2.89
CA GLY A 41 -27.34 -17.02 2.91
C GLY A 41 -27.43 -18.03 4.03
N LYS A 42 -26.58 -19.06 3.96
CA LYS A 42 -26.44 -20.09 5.00
C LYS A 42 -25.20 -19.93 5.86
N ALA A 43 -25.22 -20.55 7.03
CA ALA A 43 -24.06 -20.74 7.88
C ALA A 43 -24.18 -22.02 8.71
N LYS A 44 -23.06 -22.73 8.92
CA LYS A 44 -22.95 -23.77 9.97
C LYS A 44 -22.93 -23.17 11.38
N ASN A 45 -22.50 -21.91 11.49
CA ASN A 45 -22.54 -21.14 12.72
C ASN A 45 -22.81 -19.68 12.36
N LEU A 46 -24.02 -19.21 12.66
CA LEU A 46 -24.50 -17.88 12.28
C LEU A 46 -23.63 -16.76 12.87
N ARG A 47 -23.28 -16.86 14.16
CA ARG A 47 -22.38 -15.90 14.82
C ARG A 47 -21.01 -15.81 14.15
N ASN A 48 -20.37 -16.93 13.88
CA ASN A 48 -19.04 -16.98 13.26
C ASN A 48 -19.05 -16.43 11.84
N ARG A 49 -20.10 -16.72 11.06
CA ARG A 49 -20.25 -16.20 9.69
C ARG A 49 -20.26 -14.68 9.63
N TRP A 50 -20.80 -14.05 10.67
CA TRP A 50 -20.97 -12.61 10.80
C TRP A 50 -19.92 -11.93 11.70
N ARG A 51 -18.91 -12.68 12.17
CA ARG A 51 -17.85 -12.18 13.04
C ARG A 51 -16.91 -11.25 12.28
N GLY A 52 -16.67 -10.05 12.84
CA GLY A 52 -15.72 -9.08 12.29
C GLY A 52 -16.17 -8.45 10.98
N ASN A 53 -15.22 -8.24 10.06
CA ASN A 53 -15.42 -7.64 8.74
C ASN A 53 -15.25 -8.66 7.59
N SER A 54 -15.14 -9.95 7.91
CA SER A 54 -14.89 -11.03 6.93
C SER A 54 -16.12 -11.43 6.13
N HIS A 55 -17.32 -10.99 6.54
CA HIS A 55 -18.53 -11.28 5.78
C HIS A 55 -18.50 -10.52 4.45
N HIS A 56 -18.34 -11.27 3.35
CA HIS A 56 -18.08 -10.75 2.01
C HIS A 56 -19.11 -9.73 1.48
N ARG A 57 -20.34 -9.70 2.03
CA ARG A 57 -21.39 -8.72 1.67
C ARG A 57 -21.47 -7.50 2.60
N ILE A 58 -20.75 -7.48 3.74
CA ILE A 58 -20.85 -6.39 4.73
C ILE A 58 -20.54 -5.02 4.11
N PHE A 59 -19.58 -4.97 3.19
CA PHE A 59 -19.19 -3.74 2.51
C PHE A 59 -20.28 -3.23 1.56
N GLN A 60 -20.95 -4.11 0.82
CA GLN A 60 -22.05 -3.72 -0.07
C GLN A 60 -23.23 -3.17 0.73
N LEU A 61 -23.55 -3.78 1.87
CA LEU A 61 -24.58 -3.29 2.80
C LEU A 61 -24.19 -1.92 3.39
N GLN A 62 -22.95 -1.76 3.86
CA GLN A 62 -22.46 -0.48 4.40
C GLN A 62 -22.44 0.67 3.40
N ARG A 63 -22.38 0.39 2.08
CA ARG A 63 -22.48 1.42 1.04
C ARG A 63 -23.87 2.02 0.96
N GLN A 64 -24.91 1.32 1.43
CA GLN A 64 -26.27 1.82 1.52
C GLN A 64 -26.41 2.70 2.77
N ARG A 65 -25.64 3.80 2.85
CA ARG A 65 -25.48 4.64 4.05
C ARG A 65 -26.77 5.18 4.66
N LYS A 66 -27.87 5.18 3.91
CA LYS A 66 -29.19 5.65 4.34
C LYS A 66 -30.11 4.53 4.88
N LYS A 67 -29.71 3.25 4.74
CA LYS A 67 -30.54 2.09 5.11
C LYS A 67 -30.06 1.45 6.41
N GLN A 68 -30.99 0.92 7.18
CA GLN A 68 -30.76 0.11 8.36
C GLN A 68 -31.07 -1.35 8.03
N PHE A 69 -30.18 -2.25 8.42
CA PHE A 69 -30.35 -3.67 8.12
C PHE A 69 -30.55 -4.50 9.38
N LEU A 70 -31.52 -5.39 9.30
CA LEU A 70 -31.79 -6.47 10.25
C LEU A 70 -31.35 -7.80 9.63
N ILE A 71 -30.89 -8.71 10.48
CA ILE A 71 -30.56 -10.08 10.13
C ILE A 71 -31.61 -10.97 10.79
N TYR A 72 -32.60 -11.39 10.03
CA TYR A 72 -33.52 -12.45 10.44
C TYR A 72 -32.85 -13.81 10.24
N TYR A 73 -33.22 -14.81 11.03
CA TYR A 73 -32.67 -16.15 10.86
C TYR A 73 -33.65 -17.25 11.24
N GLU A 74 -33.53 -18.38 10.55
CA GLU A 74 -34.15 -19.66 10.91
C GLU A 74 -33.04 -20.68 11.18
N LEU A 75 -33.23 -21.49 12.23
CA LEU A 75 -32.31 -22.57 12.57
C LEU A 75 -32.62 -23.78 11.69
N VAL A 76 -31.58 -24.33 11.07
CA VAL A 76 -31.70 -25.42 10.09
C VAL A 76 -30.54 -26.38 10.30
N ASP A 77 -30.82 -27.68 10.24
CA ASP A 77 -29.79 -28.71 10.31
C ASP A 77 -28.73 -28.53 9.22
N GLU A 78 -27.46 -28.80 9.56
CA GLU A 78 -26.35 -28.59 8.64
C GLU A 78 -26.51 -29.35 7.31
N SER A 79 -27.13 -30.53 7.34
CA SER A 79 -27.38 -31.38 6.16
C SER A 79 -28.38 -30.76 5.17
N LEU A 80 -29.22 -29.82 5.62
CA LEU A 80 -30.27 -29.21 4.81
C LEU A 80 -29.93 -27.79 4.33
N LEU A 81 -28.82 -27.19 4.81
CA LEU A 81 -28.50 -25.79 4.54
C LEU A 81 -28.45 -25.44 3.05
N ASP A 82 -27.88 -26.31 2.22
CA ASP A 82 -27.73 -26.07 0.78
C ASP A 82 -29.08 -26.08 0.06
N LEU A 83 -29.94 -27.03 0.43
CA LEU A 83 -31.28 -27.18 -0.12
C LEU A 83 -32.14 -25.97 0.25
N ILE A 84 -32.19 -25.62 1.54
CA ILE A 84 -33.03 -24.52 2.02
C ILE A 84 -32.50 -23.17 1.50
N GLU A 85 -31.18 -22.92 1.49
CA GLU A 85 -30.64 -21.67 0.94
C GLU A 85 -31.06 -21.48 -0.52
N LYS A 86 -30.95 -22.53 -1.35
CA LYS A 86 -31.35 -22.48 -2.76
C LYS A 86 -32.85 -22.21 -2.90
N GLN A 87 -33.68 -22.88 -2.09
CA GLN A 87 -35.13 -22.66 -2.07
C GLN A 87 -35.46 -21.20 -1.73
N ARG A 88 -34.86 -20.66 -0.68
CA ARG A 88 -35.11 -19.28 -0.23
C ARG A 88 -34.62 -18.24 -1.23
N ILE A 89 -33.44 -18.43 -1.82
CA ILE A 89 -32.97 -17.55 -2.89
C ILE A 89 -33.94 -17.56 -4.08
N GLY A 90 -34.44 -18.73 -4.49
CA GLY A 90 -35.43 -18.84 -5.56
C GLY A 90 -36.78 -18.19 -5.21
N GLU A 91 -37.23 -18.37 -3.97
CA GLU A 91 -38.52 -17.87 -3.48
C GLU A 91 -38.58 -16.34 -3.40
N TYR A 92 -37.49 -15.72 -2.93
CA TYR A 92 -37.41 -14.30 -2.61
C TYR A 92 -36.63 -13.46 -3.61
N SER A 93 -35.81 -14.07 -4.48
CA SER A 93 -34.94 -13.39 -5.44
C SER A 93 -34.20 -12.16 -4.87
N PRO A 94 -33.39 -12.32 -3.79
CA PRO A 94 -32.81 -11.18 -3.07
C PRO A 94 -31.84 -10.36 -3.93
N GLN A 95 -31.83 -9.04 -3.74
CA GLN A 95 -31.10 -8.10 -4.62
C GLN A 95 -29.60 -8.40 -4.78
N LEU A 96 -28.93 -8.88 -3.72
CA LEU A 96 -27.49 -9.14 -3.74
C LEU A 96 -27.14 -10.57 -4.10
N ASN A 97 -28.06 -11.53 -3.97
CA ASN A 97 -27.81 -12.91 -4.41
C ASN A 97 -27.65 -12.93 -5.93
N GLY A 98 -26.60 -13.60 -6.43
CA GLY A 98 -26.26 -13.60 -7.86
C GLY A 98 -25.48 -12.38 -8.37
N THR A 99 -25.33 -11.32 -7.58
CA THR A 99 -24.47 -10.18 -7.98
C THR A 99 -22.99 -10.49 -7.75
N ILE A 100 -22.12 -9.96 -8.61
CA ILE A 100 -20.66 -10.09 -8.45
C ILE A 100 -20.23 -9.38 -7.17
N VAL A 101 -19.61 -10.14 -6.26
CA VAL A 101 -18.92 -9.56 -5.10
C VAL A 101 -17.67 -8.88 -5.64
N LYS A 102 -17.66 -7.55 -5.72
CA LYS A 102 -16.41 -6.79 -5.96
C LYS A 102 -15.51 -7.01 -4.74
N ASN A 103 -14.70 -8.06 -4.76
CA ASN A 103 -13.62 -8.24 -3.79
C ASN A 103 -12.76 -6.98 -3.88
N LYS A 104 -12.63 -6.25 -2.77
CA LYS A 104 -11.58 -5.23 -2.67
C LYS A 104 -10.29 -5.99 -2.92
N ILE A 105 -9.64 -5.77 -4.06
CA ILE A 105 -8.34 -6.38 -4.36
C ILE A 105 -7.43 -5.92 -3.22
N PHE A 106 -7.20 -6.82 -2.26
CA PHE A 106 -6.30 -6.55 -1.16
C PHE A 106 -4.92 -6.52 -1.79
N ARG A 107 -4.28 -5.36 -1.75
CA ARG A 107 -2.91 -5.16 -2.23
C ARG A 107 -2.03 -4.95 -1.02
N PRO A 108 -1.52 -6.05 -0.42
CA PRO A 108 -0.69 -5.96 0.78
C PRO A 108 0.45 -4.97 0.55
N THR A 109 1.16 -5.06 -0.57
CA THR A 109 2.36 -4.25 -0.79
C THR A 109 2.06 -2.76 -0.99
N GLU A 110 0.97 -2.41 -1.67
CA GLU A 110 0.50 -1.02 -1.74
C GLU A 110 0.09 -0.49 -0.37
N THR A 111 -0.52 -1.34 0.46
CA THR A 111 -0.86 -1.01 1.85
C THR A 111 0.39 -0.76 2.68
N LEU A 112 1.41 -1.63 2.56
CA LEU A 112 2.71 -1.46 3.22
C LEU A 112 3.38 -0.14 2.83
N LEU A 113 3.37 0.19 1.54
CA LEU A 113 3.89 1.47 1.05
C LEU A 113 3.14 2.63 1.69
N ARG A 114 1.80 2.62 1.63
CA ARG A 114 0.95 3.68 2.19
C ARG A 114 1.21 3.89 3.67
N GLU A 115 1.23 2.82 4.46
CA GLU A 115 1.54 2.88 5.89
C GLU A 115 2.94 3.44 6.16
N THR A 116 3.90 3.12 5.30
CA THR A 116 5.26 3.66 5.40
C THR A 116 5.29 5.16 5.09
N LEU A 117 4.65 5.57 3.99
CA LEU A 117 4.58 6.96 3.53
C LEU A 117 3.88 7.87 4.53
N THR A 118 2.77 7.42 5.13
CA THR A 118 2.07 8.19 6.18
C THR A 118 2.99 8.60 7.32
N VAL A 119 4.01 7.79 7.64
CA VAL A 119 4.96 8.08 8.70
C VAL A 119 6.13 8.95 8.23
N ILE A 120 6.68 8.69 7.03
CA ILE A 120 7.89 9.37 6.57
C ILE A 120 7.65 10.64 5.76
N ALA A 121 6.45 10.85 5.19
CA ALA A 121 6.13 12.01 4.35
C ALA A 121 6.45 13.38 5.00
N PRO A 122 6.26 13.58 6.32
CA PRO A 122 6.69 14.83 6.98
C PRO A 122 8.20 15.08 6.93
N TYR A 123 9.00 14.04 6.69
CA TYR A 123 10.46 14.08 6.70
C TYR A 123 11.07 13.84 5.31
N SER A 124 10.26 13.80 4.25
CA SER A 124 10.71 13.35 2.94
C SER A 124 10.23 14.19 1.76
N PHE A 125 10.94 14.02 0.65
CA PHE A 125 10.56 14.46 -0.68
C PHE A 125 10.48 13.27 -1.63
N LEU A 126 9.50 13.28 -2.53
CA LEU A 126 9.55 12.55 -3.79
C LEU A 126 10.49 13.35 -4.72
N ILE A 127 11.67 12.80 -4.94
CA ILE A 127 12.76 13.46 -5.67
C ILE A 127 12.50 13.44 -7.17
N GLY A 128 12.03 12.31 -7.67
CA GLY A 128 11.72 12.12 -9.08
C GLY A 128 11.43 10.66 -9.40
N ILE A 129 11.24 10.41 -10.69
CA ILE A 129 11.04 9.08 -11.25
C ILE A 129 12.09 8.79 -12.32
N GLU A 130 12.56 7.58 -12.37
CA GLU A 130 13.51 7.07 -13.35
C GLU A 130 12.80 6.09 -14.28
N ASP A 131 13.06 6.21 -15.58
CA ASP A 131 12.63 5.19 -16.56
C ASP A 131 13.40 3.88 -16.39
N PRO A 132 12.89 2.76 -16.95
CA PRO A 132 13.59 1.48 -16.88
C PRO A 132 15.06 1.58 -17.29
N ARG A 133 15.91 0.88 -16.55
CA ARG A 133 17.37 0.91 -16.71
C ARG A 133 17.86 0.02 -17.85
N GLN A 134 17.02 -0.91 -18.30
CA GLN A 134 17.38 -1.94 -19.29
C GLN A 134 17.93 -1.39 -20.61
N GLU A 135 17.39 -0.27 -21.07
CA GLU A 135 17.77 0.32 -22.36
C GLU A 135 19.05 1.18 -22.28
N ASP A 136 19.54 1.51 -21.08
CA ASP A 136 20.76 2.28 -20.89
C ASP A 136 21.94 1.35 -20.61
N GLN A 137 22.42 0.69 -21.67
CA GLN A 137 23.50 -0.29 -21.59
C GLN A 137 24.76 0.28 -20.92
N LYS A 138 25.10 1.55 -21.20
CA LYS A 138 26.25 2.23 -20.61
C LYS A 138 26.10 2.35 -19.09
N PHE A 139 24.93 2.78 -18.62
CA PHE A 139 24.67 2.85 -17.18
C PHE A 139 24.68 1.46 -16.53
N VAL A 140 24.17 0.44 -17.22
CA VAL A 140 24.15 -0.94 -16.73
C VAL A 140 25.58 -1.49 -16.57
N GLU A 141 26.41 -1.37 -17.59
CA GLU A 141 27.82 -1.76 -17.56
C GLU A 141 28.61 -1.01 -16.49
N ALA A 142 28.34 0.29 -16.34
CA ALA A 142 28.97 1.11 -15.31
C ALA A 142 28.55 0.65 -13.89
N CYS A 143 27.28 0.29 -13.67
CA CYS A 143 26.84 -0.27 -12.40
C CYS A 143 27.51 -1.61 -12.09
N LEU A 144 27.64 -2.50 -13.09
CA LEU A 144 28.27 -3.81 -12.90
C LEU A 144 29.78 -3.69 -12.62
N SER A 145 30.49 -2.80 -13.31
CA SER A 145 31.93 -2.61 -13.14
C SER A 145 32.32 -1.88 -11.83
N THR A 146 31.36 -1.22 -11.17
CA THR A 146 31.60 -0.44 -9.94
C THR A 146 30.98 -1.04 -8.68
N GLY A 147 30.38 -2.23 -8.75
CA GLY A 147 29.75 -2.88 -7.59
C GLY A 147 28.41 -2.24 -7.16
N GLU A 148 27.72 -1.59 -8.10
CA GLU A 148 26.40 -0.98 -7.92
C GLU A 148 25.29 -1.87 -8.51
N GLU A 149 25.46 -3.19 -8.47
CA GLU A 149 24.54 -4.16 -9.06
C GLU A 149 23.13 -4.09 -8.45
N TRP A 150 22.99 -3.48 -7.26
CA TRP A 150 21.70 -3.14 -6.65
C TRP A 150 20.76 -2.48 -7.64
N ARG A 151 21.27 -1.55 -8.44
CA ARG A 151 20.49 -0.70 -9.35
C ARG A 151 19.98 -1.49 -10.54
N VAL A 152 20.71 -2.52 -10.95
CA VAL A 152 20.48 -3.28 -12.18
C VAL A 152 20.08 -4.73 -11.93
N LYS A 153 19.62 -5.03 -10.71
CA LYS A 153 19.03 -6.34 -10.40
C LYS A 153 17.93 -6.68 -11.41
N LYS A 154 17.88 -7.94 -11.84
CA LYS A 154 16.87 -8.47 -12.78
C LYS A 154 15.43 -8.12 -12.37
N SER A 155 15.14 -8.06 -11.07
CA SER A 155 13.81 -7.73 -10.54
C SER A 155 13.43 -6.25 -10.65
N VAL A 156 14.35 -5.37 -11.06
CA VAL A 156 14.16 -3.91 -11.06
C VAL A 156 14.56 -3.26 -12.38
N ILE A 157 15.48 -3.87 -13.13
CA ILE A 157 16.06 -3.27 -14.34
C ILE A 157 15.02 -2.86 -15.40
N SER A 158 13.90 -3.58 -15.48
CA SER A 158 12.79 -3.31 -16.41
C SER A 158 11.66 -2.45 -15.81
N LEU A 159 11.80 -1.99 -14.56
CA LEU A 159 10.78 -1.22 -13.86
C LEU A 159 11.13 0.27 -13.85
N GLN A 160 10.09 1.12 -13.85
CA GLN A 160 10.26 2.50 -13.42
C GLN A 160 10.60 2.54 -11.93
N VAL A 161 11.42 3.52 -11.54
CA VAL A 161 11.89 3.66 -10.16
C VAL A 161 11.52 5.03 -9.60
N ILE A 162 10.74 5.08 -8.53
CA ILE A 162 10.39 6.32 -7.83
C ILE A 162 11.38 6.51 -6.67
N HIS A 163 12.03 7.67 -6.64
CA HIS A 163 13.03 8.02 -5.65
C HIS A 163 12.44 8.93 -4.57
N ILE A 164 12.61 8.54 -3.31
CA ILE A 164 12.19 9.32 -2.14
C ILE A 164 13.41 9.62 -1.27
N GLY A 165 13.61 10.88 -0.92
CA GLY A 165 14.71 11.36 -0.08
C GLY A 165 14.21 11.71 1.31
N ILE A 166 14.83 11.19 2.36
CA ILE A 166 14.52 11.51 3.76
C ILE A 166 15.59 12.48 4.29
N ASN A 167 15.16 13.65 4.75
CA ASN A 167 16.05 14.63 5.37
C ASN A 167 16.12 14.41 6.88
N PHE A 168 17.30 14.05 7.38
CA PHE A 168 17.49 13.74 8.80
C PHE A 168 17.36 14.98 9.70
N LYS A 169 17.64 16.19 9.20
CA LYS A 169 17.46 17.43 9.98
C LYS A 169 16.00 17.75 10.32
N TRP A 170 15.04 17.10 9.65
CA TRP A 170 13.61 17.33 9.91
C TRP A 170 13.03 16.45 11.00
N PHE A 171 13.80 15.50 11.52
CA PHE A 171 13.37 14.72 12.67
C PHE A 171 13.42 15.57 13.95
N PRO A 172 12.54 15.31 14.92
CA PRO A 172 12.56 16.02 16.20
C PRO A 172 13.84 15.81 17.02
N SER A 173 14.58 14.73 16.75
CA SER A 173 15.85 14.41 17.41
C SER A 173 17.01 14.70 16.47
N SER A 174 18.08 15.30 16.99
CA SER A 174 19.36 15.42 16.28
C SER A 174 20.26 14.19 16.44
N ASP A 175 19.92 13.26 17.34
CA ASP A 175 20.68 12.02 17.54
C ASP A 175 20.40 11.04 16.39
N ILE A 176 21.42 10.85 15.55
CA ILE A 176 21.37 9.96 14.39
C ILE A 176 21.03 8.51 14.74
N LYS A 177 21.44 8.02 15.93
CA LYS A 177 21.13 6.66 16.37
C LYS A 177 19.64 6.51 16.67
N ILE A 178 19.02 7.54 17.25
CA ILE A 178 17.58 7.59 17.50
C ILE A 178 16.81 7.61 16.17
N ILE A 179 17.22 8.47 15.23
CA ILE A 179 16.61 8.55 13.90
C ILE A 179 16.68 7.20 13.18
N ILE A 180 17.85 6.55 13.16
CA ILE A 180 18.03 5.26 12.49
C ILE A 180 17.19 4.17 13.16
N ARG A 181 17.13 4.14 14.50
CA ARG A 181 16.27 3.18 15.22
C ARG A 181 14.79 3.39 14.85
N PHE A 182 14.35 4.64 14.77
CA PHE A 182 13.00 4.99 14.34
C PHE A 182 12.73 4.51 12.90
N LEU A 183 13.59 4.85 11.95
CA LEU A 183 13.44 4.42 10.55
C LEU A 183 13.45 2.89 10.42
N LYS A 184 14.32 2.18 11.15
CA LYS A 184 14.33 0.71 11.18
C LYS A 184 13.01 0.12 11.66
N SER A 185 12.33 0.77 12.59
CA SER A 185 11.02 0.30 13.07
C SER A 185 9.93 0.38 11.98
N ILE A 186 10.05 1.35 11.06
CA ILE A 186 9.14 1.55 9.93
C ILE A 186 9.41 0.50 8.85
N PHE A 187 10.68 0.32 8.49
CA PHE A 187 11.14 -0.59 7.43
C PHE A 187 11.36 -2.05 7.89
N LYS A 188 10.91 -2.40 9.09
CA LYS A 188 11.02 -3.77 9.59
C LYS A 188 10.24 -4.74 8.71
N HIS A 189 10.74 -5.95 8.58
CA HIS A 189 10.02 -7.03 7.92
C HIS A 189 8.68 -7.29 8.63
N ARG A 190 7.64 -7.54 7.85
CA ARG A 190 6.28 -7.82 8.34
C ARG A 190 5.77 -9.09 7.68
N HIS A 191 5.49 -10.10 8.50
CA HIS A 191 5.08 -11.45 8.04
C HIS A 191 3.76 -11.47 7.26
N ASN A 192 2.91 -10.46 7.45
CA ASN A 192 1.61 -10.37 6.77
C ASN A 192 1.73 -9.89 5.29
N PHE A 193 2.95 -9.64 4.80
CA PHE A 193 3.20 -9.12 3.46
C PHE A 193 4.15 -10.04 2.71
N SER A 194 3.75 -10.48 1.51
CA SER A 194 4.58 -11.32 0.63
C SER A 194 5.81 -10.58 0.12
N ASN A 195 5.65 -9.29 -0.21
CA ASN A 195 6.75 -8.39 -0.54
C ASN A 195 6.95 -7.38 0.60
N ASN A 196 8.20 -7.25 1.04
CA ASN A 196 8.62 -6.34 2.10
C ASN A 196 9.67 -5.35 1.58
N TRP A 197 10.00 -4.38 2.41
CA TRP A 197 11.17 -3.52 2.19
C TRP A 197 12.45 -4.36 2.19
N ILE A 198 13.23 -4.24 1.12
CA ILE A 198 14.51 -4.90 0.94
C ILE A 198 15.62 -3.90 1.30
N ASN A 199 16.64 -4.38 2.01
CA ASN A 199 17.84 -3.63 2.38
C ASN A 199 19.07 -4.44 1.93
N GLN A 200 20.05 -3.80 1.30
CA GLN A 200 21.35 -4.42 0.94
C GLN A 200 22.48 -4.05 1.91
N GLY A 201 22.20 -3.21 2.90
CA GLY A 201 23.16 -2.75 3.88
C GLY A 201 23.63 -3.82 4.86
N ASN A 202 24.87 -3.67 5.33
CA ASN A 202 25.35 -4.44 6.47
C ASN A 202 24.71 -3.91 7.75
N LYS A 203 23.92 -4.76 8.43
CA LYS A 203 23.21 -4.40 9.67
C LYS A 203 24.15 -3.87 10.76
N LYS A 204 25.39 -4.37 10.84
CA LYS A 204 26.38 -3.91 11.82
C LYS A 204 26.80 -2.48 11.54
N ILE A 205 27.11 -2.17 10.28
CA ILE A 205 27.50 -0.81 9.84
C ILE A 205 26.35 0.18 10.07
N GLU A 206 25.10 -0.21 9.81
CA GLU A 206 23.93 0.64 10.06
C GLU A 206 23.70 0.91 11.55
N ASN A 207 24.01 -0.05 12.43
CA ASN A 207 23.87 0.12 13.87
C ASN A 207 24.98 0.99 14.48
N ASP A 208 26.21 0.78 14.03
CA ASP A 208 27.40 1.33 14.68
C ASP A 208 27.84 2.65 14.02
N GLY A 209 27.64 2.78 12.71
CA GLY A 209 28.22 3.84 11.88
C GLY A 209 27.25 4.97 11.46
N GLY A 210 26.00 4.96 11.91
CA GLY A 210 25.05 6.03 11.56
C GLY A 210 24.63 6.04 10.08
N LEU A 211 24.83 4.94 9.36
CA LEU A 211 24.53 4.81 7.92
C LEU A 211 23.15 4.22 7.69
N PHE A 212 22.24 4.99 7.12
CA PHE A 212 20.95 4.48 6.63
C PHE A 212 21.09 4.03 5.17
N PHE A 213 21.09 2.72 4.95
CA PHE A 213 21.18 2.17 3.59
C PHE A 213 19.87 2.32 2.83
N ASN A 214 19.95 2.36 1.50
CA ASN A 214 18.76 2.43 0.66
C ASN A 214 17.77 1.30 0.96
N ARG A 215 16.48 1.65 1.00
CA ARG A 215 15.39 0.69 1.11
C ARG A 215 14.64 0.63 -0.20
N ARG A 216 14.32 -0.58 -0.65
CA ARG A 216 13.53 -0.79 -1.88
C ARG A 216 12.26 -1.57 -1.61
N LEU A 217 11.16 -1.16 -2.24
CA LEU A 217 9.90 -1.92 -2.28
C LEU A 217 9.44 -2.08 -3.73
N LEU A 218 9.09 -3.30 -4.13
CA LEU A 218 8.49 -3.56 -5.44
C LEU A 218 6.97 -3.61 -5.29
N VAL A 219 6.26 -2.72 -5.97
CA VAL A 219 4.81 -2.54 -5.77
C VAL A 219 4.15 -2.19 -7.09
N ASN A 220 3.10 -2.93 -7.47
CA ASN A 220 2.26 -2.65 -8.64
C ASN A 220 3.05 -2.36 -9.95
N GLY A 221 4.16 -3.06 -10.19
CA GLY A 221 4.96 -2.89 -11.41
C GLY A 221 5.97 -1.74 -11.38
N VAL A 222 6.20 -1.12 -10.22
CA VAL A 222 7.26 -0.11 -10.03
C VAL A 222 8.15 -0.45 -8.84
N ALA A 223 9.34 0.13 -8.79
CA ALA A 223 10.20 0.10 -7.62
C ALA A 223 10.14 1.45 -6.88
N ILE A 224 10.02 1.42 -5.56
CA ILE A 224 10.20 2.59 -4.69
C ILE A 224 11.56 2.47 -4.02
N GLU A 225 12.41 3.46 -4.18
CA GLU A 225 13.73 3.54 -3.56
C GLU A 225 13.81 4.72 -2.60
N ILE A 226 14.22 4.45 -1.36
CA ILE A 226 14.33 5.46 -0.30
C ILE A 226 15.79 5.70 0.02
N HIS A 227 16.18 6.96 -0.03
CA HIS A 227 17.53 7.46 0.18
C HIS A 227 17.56 8.43 1.35
N ARG A 228 18.71 8.59 1.99
CA ARG A 228 18.98 9.81 2.76
C ARG A 228 19.21 10.97 1.79
N ILE A 229 18.71 12.15 2.09
CA ILE A 229 19.12 13.37 1.38
C ILE A 229 19.89 14.25 2.35
N ASP A 230 21.09 14.67 1.95
CA ASP A 230 21.90 15.55 2.76
C ASP A 230 21.27 16.94 2.81
N SER A 231 21.41 17.60 3.95
CA SER A 231 20.67 18.84 4.19
C SER A 231 21.11 19.99 3.30
N GLU A 232 22.38 20.02 2.91
CA GLU A 232 22.89 20.99 1.93
C GLU A 232 22.18 20.84 0.58
N VAL A 233 21.80 19.62 0.19
CA VAL A 233 20.99 19.37 -1.01
C VAL A 233 19.58 19.93 -0.82
N VAL A 234 18.99 19.75 0.37
CA VAL A 234 17.66 20.26 0.68
C VAL A 234 17.62 21.79 0.69
N GLU A 235 18.69 22.43 1.13
CA GLU A 235 18.84 23.89 1.11
C GLU A 235 18.85 24.46 -0.32
N GLN A 236 19.11 23.63 -1.33
CA GLN A 236 19.01 24.02 -2.75
C GLN A 236 17.61 23.85 -3.35
N ILE A 237 16.70 23.14 -2.67
CA ILE A 237 15.33 22.92 -3.14
C ILE A 237 14.53 24.20 -2.91
N LYS A 238 14.19 24.89 -4.00
CA LYS A 238 13.47 26.17 -3.95
C LYS A 238 11.97 25.98 -3.83
N GLU A 239 11.43 25.07 -4.62
CA GLU A 239 9.99 24.84 -4.72
C GLU A 239 9.67 23.35 -4.67
N TYR A 240 8.47 23.05 -4.19
CA TYR A 240 7.88 21.73 -4.26
C TYR A 240 6.37 21.85 -4.40
N LYS A 241 5.77 20.84 -5.00
CA LYS A 241 4.32 20.66 -5.06
C LYS A 241 3.90 19.49 -4.20
N LEU A 242 2.67 19.51 -3.71
CA LEU A 242 2.10 18.35 -3.02
C LEU A 242 1.49 17.41 -4.07
N VAL A 243 1.89 16.14 -4.06
CA VAL A 243 1.34 15.10 -4.94
C VAL A 243 0.88 13.91 -4.12
N LYS A 244 0.06 13.04 -4.73
CA LYS A 244 -0.30 11.75 -4.14
C LYS A 244 0.62 10.65 -4.63
N LEU A 245 1.09 9.82 -3.69
CA LEU A 245 1.76 8.56 -3.95
C LEU A 245 1.12 7.47 -3.09
N ALA A 246 0.55 6.45 -3.74
CA ALA A 246 -0.29 5.45 -3.08
C ALA A 246 -1.41 6.08 -2.21
N GLY A 247 -1.93 7.22 -2.64
CA GLY A 247 -2.95 8.01 -1.94
C GLY A 247 -2.47 8.84 -0.74
N VAL A 248 -1.18 8.85 -0.42
CA VAL A 248 -0.58 9.71 0.63
C VAL A 248 -0.04 10.98 -0.02
N ASP A 249 -0.33 12.12 0.61
CA ASP A 249 0.22 13.40 0.17
C ASP A 249 1.71 13.50 0.56
N ILE A 250 2.57 13.79 -0.43
CA ILE A 250 4.01 13.90 -0.26
C ILE A 250 4.55 15.08 -1.07
N ARG A 251 5.56 15.77 -0.52
CA ARG A 251 6.23 16.88 -1.22
C ARG A 251 7.00 16.31 -2.39
N CYS A 252 6.81 16.87 -3.57
CA CYS A 252 7.44 16.44 -4.81
C CYS A 252 8.20 17.60 -5.42
N LEU A 253 9.42 17.32 -5.84
CA LEU A 253 10.23 18.30 -6.56
C LEU A 253 9.60 18.62 -7.91
N ASP A 254 9.72 19.88 -8.30
CA ASP A 254 9.39 20.36 -9.64
C ASP A 254 10.56 20.14 -10.61
N GLU A 255 10.35 20.49 -11.88
CA GLU A 255 11.37 20.32 -12.92
C GLU A 255 12.63 21.16 -12.63
N ILE A 256 12.44 22.40 -12.15
CA ILE A 256 13.55 23.32 -11.83
C ILE A 256 14.43 22.73 -10.73
N SER A 257 13.84 22.23 -9.64
CA SER A 257 14.60 21.63 -8.54
C SER A 257 15.30 20.35 -8.98
N ILE A 258 14.67 19.54 -9.85
CA ILE A 258 15.29 18.33 -10.40
C ILE A 258 16.50 18.68 -11.27
N ASP A 259 16.40 19.67 -12.15
CA ASP A 259 17.51 20.08 -13.00
C ASP A 259 18.68 20.64 -12.17
N LEU A 260 18.37 21.34 -11.08
CA LEU A 260 19.38 21.76 -10.11
C LEU A 260 20.08 20.55 -9.47
N LEU A 261 19.33 19.53 -9.03
CA LEU A 261 19.93 18.30 -8.52
C LEU A 261 20.83 17.61 -9.54
N LYS A 262 20.42 17.55 -10.82
CA LYS A 262 21.23 16.95 -11.89
C LYS A 262 22.57 17.66 -12.10
N SER A 263 22.58 18.98 -11.96
CA SER A 263 23.78 19.80 -12.11
C SER A 263 24.75 19.59 -10.94
N TYR A 264 24.26 19.70 -9.71
CA TYR A 264 25.14 19.86 -8.55
C TYR A 264 25.29 18.61 -7.68
N CYS A 265 24.37 17.65 -7.78
CA CYS A 265 24.33 16.52 -6.85
C CYS A 265 24.81 15.21 -7.49
N SER A 266 24.99 14.21 -6.64
CA SER A 266 25.26 12.81 -6.96
C SER A 266 24.28 11.94 -6.18
N MET A 267 23.91 10.78 -6.73
CA MET A 267 23.06 9.79 -6.04
C MET A 267 23.82 8.48 -5.83
N SER A 268 24.25 8.22 -4.59
CA SER A 268 24.81 6.92 -4.20
C SER A 268 23.72 5.92 -3.79
N ARG A 269 24.13 4.71 -3.42
CA ARG A 269 23.25 3.68 -2.84
C ARG A 269 22.70 3.99 -1.44
N ALA A 270 23.08 5.11 -0.83
CA ALA A 270 22.66 5.45 0.53
C ALA A 270 22.16 6.90 0.64
N SER A 271 22.78 7.81 -0.12
CA SER A 271 22.52 9.23 -0.01
C SER A 271 22.49 9.96 -1.35
N ILE A 272 21.79 11.10 -1.36
CA ILE A 272 21.93 12.17 -2.34
C ILE A 272 22.68 13.31 -1.66
N PHE A 273 23.76 13.76 -2.30
CA PHE A 273 24.73 14.70 -1.75
C PHE A 273 25.27 15.62 -2.84
N ILE A 274 25.80 16.78 -2.45
CA ILE A 274 26.46 17.72 -3.37
C ILE A 274 27.77 17.09 -3.87
N SER A 275 28.00 17.12 -5.17
CA SER A 275 29.22 16.56 -5.75
C SER A 275 30.37 17.53 -5.61
N SER A 276 31.48 17.09 -5.02
CA SER A 276 32.74 17.83 -5.12
C SER A 276 33.33 17.66 -6.53
N SER A 277 33.87 18.74 -7.09
CA SER A 277 34.49 18.77 -8.42
C SER A 277 35.81 18.00 -8.52
N GLU A 278 36.33 17.47 -7.40
CA GLU A 278 37.75 17.15 -7.27
C GLU A 278 38.12 15.66 -7.35
N ASN A 279 37.15 14.73 -7.35
CA ASN A 279 37.48 13.29 -7.32
C ASN A 279 36.89 12.51 -8.50
N GLN A 280 37.72 12.19 -9.49
CA GLN A 280 37.34 11.43 -10.69
C GLN A 280 37.41 9.90 -10.50
N TYR A 281 36.87 9.36 -9.41
CA TYR A 281 36.76 7.90 -9.29
C TYR A 281 35.59 7.37 -10.14
N ASN A 282 35.78 6.22 -10.79
CA ASN A 282 34.76 5.61 -11.67
C ASN A 282 33.39 5.42 -11.01
N TYR A 283 33.34 5.12 -9.71
CA TYR A 283 32.06 4.98 -8.99
C TYR A 283 31.30 6.31 -8.85
N GLN A 284 31.99 7.46 -8.82
CA GLN A 284 31.34 8.76 -8.77
C GLN A 284 30.65 9.12 -10.08
N LEU A 285 31.15 8.61 -11.21
CA LEU A 285 30.49 8.75 -12.51
C LEU A 285 29.13 8.05 -12.51
N VAL A 286 29.04 6.85 -11.94
CA VAL A 286 27.75 6.13 -11.80
C VAL A 286 26.77 6.92 -10.94
N PHE A 287 27.24 7.55 -9.86
CA PHE A 287 26.36 8.36 -9.01
C PHE A 287 25.86 9.62 -9.71
N LYS A 288 26.71 10.24 -10.54
CA LYS A 288 26.32 11.35 -11.42
C LYS A 288 25.37 10.91 -12.53
N GLN A 289 25.57 9.75 -13.13
CA GLN A 289 24.63 9.21 -14.12
C GLN A 289 23.29 8.88 -13.48
N ALA A 290 23.26 8.31 -12.28
CA ALA A 290 22.04 7.97 -11.57
C ALA A 290 21.15 9.20 -11.31
N ILE A 291 21.72 10.32 -10.84
CA ILE A 291 20.93 11.54 -10.61
C ILE A 291 20.42 12.14 -11.94
N LYS A 292 21.20 12.05 -13.03
CA LYS A 292 20.84 12.57 -14.36
C LYS A 292 19.63 11.88 -14.98
N ARG A 293 19.34 10.65 -14.57
CA ARG A 293 18.21 9.85 -15.07
C ARG A 293 16.86 10.21 -14.42
N LEU A 294 16.85 11.13 -13.45
CA LEU A 294 15.61 11.57 -12.81
C LEU A 294 14.75 12.44 -13.72
N ASN A 295 13.46 12.14 -13.75
CA ASN A 295 12.42 12.93 -14.39
C ASN A 295 11.42 13.44 -13.33
N ALA A 296 10.71 14.51 -13.67
CA ALA A 296 9.67 15.05 -12.80
C ALA A 296 8.52 14.06 -12.64
N TYR A 297 8.01 13.96 -11.41
CA TYR A 297 6.86 13.13 -11.12
C TYR A 297 5.57 13.95 -11.24
N SER A 298 4.62 13.44 -12.03
CA SER A 298 3.37 14.15 -12.33
C SER A 298 2.10 13.35 -12.03
N LYS A 299 2.17 12.01 -11.93
CA LYS A 299 1.00 11.13 -11.78
C LYS A 299 1.28 9.97 -10.84
N ASP A 300 0.30 9.62 -9.99
CA ASP A 300 0.32 8.42 -9.16
C ASP A 300 0.22 7.14 -10.01
N ILE A 301 1.37 6.62 -10.45
CA ILE A 301 1.46 5.36 -11.20
C ILE A 301 1.43 4.12 -10.29
N VAL A 302 1.54 4.28 -8.97
CA VAL A 302 1.43 3.18 -8.02
C VAL A 302 -0.04 2.80 -7.84
N GLN A 303 -0.92 3.78 -7.81
CA GLN A 303 -2.35 3.55 -7.69
C GLN A 303 -2.93 3.01 -9.01
N ILE A 304 -3.06 1.69 -9.15
CA ILE A 304 -3.79 1.13 -10.29
C ILE A 304 -5.25 1.63 -10.17
N GLN A 305 -5.72 2.30 -11.23
CA GLN A 305 -7.07 2.83 -11.31
C GLN A 305 -8.09 1.74 -10.98
N LYS A 306 -9.11 2.11 -10.19
CA LYS A 306 -10.23 1.21 -9.92
C LYS A 306 -11.00 1.03 -11.24
N CYS A 307 -10.88 -0.13 -11.87
CA CYS A 307 -11.87 -0.61 -12.83
C CYS A 307 -13.22 -0.85 -12.13
#